data_AF-A0AAE3SLW8-F1
#
_entry.id   AF-A0AAE3SLW8-F1
#
_cell.length_a   1.000
_cell.length_b   1.000
_cell.length_c   1.000
_cell.angle_alpha   90.00
_cell.angle_beta   90.00
_cell.angle_gamma   90.00
#
_symmetry.space_group_name_H-M   'P 1'
#
loop_
_entity.id
_entity.type
_entity.pdbx_description
1 polymer ?
#
loop_
_entity_poly.entity_id
_entity_poly.type
_entity_poly.pdbx_seq_one_letter_code
_entity_poly.pdbx_strand_id
1 'polypeptide(L)'
;EIRKALEAAKAETEKPFLIIGKTIMGKGAVAADGSSFEKMVSTHGQPLSAAGACFESTAKNLGALNGDPFVIFEDVAEMYAAANAKKAEYAAAKKAEQAEWEKANPELAAKFAKFFSGEAPQVDYAAIEQKAGSATRAASATVLGAFAEQVENMIVSSADLANSDKTDGFLKKTKAFSKGDFSGQFLQSGVAELTMASIANGMALHGGVIPVVGTFFVFSDYMKPA
;
A
#
# COMPACT_ATOMS: atom_id res chain seq x y z
N GLU A 1 -10.63 -4.65 24.15
CA GLU A 1 -10.36 -5.75 23.19
C GLU A 1 -9.52 -5.30 22.01
N ILE A 2 -9.92 -4.25 21.26
CA ILE A 2 -9.19 -3.76 20.06
C ILE A 2 -7.69 -3.50 20.33
N ARG A 3 -7.34 -2.78 21.41
CA ARG A 3 -5.93 -2.54 21.77
C ARG A 3 -5.14 -3.84 21.96
N LYS A 4 -5.73 -4.84 22.63
CA LYS A 4 -5.08 -6.14 22.82
C LYS A 4 -4.84 -6.87 21.49
N ALA A 5 -5.80 -6.80 20.57
CA ALA A 5 -5.66 -7.37 19.23
C ALA A 5 -4.55 -6.67 18.42
N LEU A 6 -4.44 -5.34 18.51
CA LEU A 6 -3.38 -4.57 17.86
C LEU A 6 -1.99 -4.92 18.42
N GLU A 7 -1.86 -5.05 19.74
CA GLU A 7 -0.59 -5.46 20.35
C GLU A 7 -0.21 -6.90 19.96
N ALA A 8 -1.17 -7.83 19.90
CA ALA A 8 -0.93 -9.17 19.39
C ALA A 8 -0.49 -9.17 17.91
N ALA A 9 -1.10 -8.32 17.08
CA ALA A 9 -0.73 -8.20 15.66
C ALA A 9 0.69 -7.65 15.47
N LYS A 10 1.12 -6.67 16.28
CA LYS A 10 2.50 -6.15 16.24
C LYS A 10 3.54 -7.17 16.72
N ALA A 11 3.15 -8.07 17.62
CA ALA A 11 4.03 -9.10 18.16
C ALA A 11 4.20 -10.29 17.20
N GLU A 12 3.35 -10.43 16.18
CA GLU A 12 3.47 -11.47 15.15
C GLU A 12 4.52 -11.07 14.11
N THR A 13 5.53 -11.92 13.91
CA THR A 13 6.66 -11.67 12.99
C THR A 13 6.68 -12.61 11.79
N GLU A 14 5.87 -13.67 11.79
CA GLU A 14 6.00 -14.77 10.83
C GLU A 14 4.92 -14.79 9.74
N LYS A 15 3.83 -14.05 9.93
CA LYS A 15 2.67 -14.06 9.01
C LYS A 15 1.87 -12.76 9.07
N PRO A 16 1.11 -12.43 8.00
CA PRO A 16 0.10 -11.39 8.05
C PRO A 16 -0.96 -11.70 9.12
N PHE A 17 -1.52 -10.65 9.72
CA PHE A 17 -2.51 -10.75 10.80
C PHE A 17 -3.84 -10.12 10.36
N LEU A 18 -4.95 -10.85 10.52
CA LEU A 18 -6.31 -10.36 10.23
C LEU A 18 -7.09 -10.15 11.53
N ILE A 19 -7.54 -8.92 11.78
CA ILE A 19 -8.44 -8.59 12.90
C ILE A 19 -9.88 -8.49 12.37
N ILE A 20 -10.75 -9.40 12.82
CA ILE A 20 -12.17 -9.40 12.42
C ILE A 20 -12.98 -8.58 13.43
N GLY A 21 -13.33 -7.35 13.04
CA GLY A 21 -14.24 -6.49 13.81
C GLY A 21 -15.70 -6.88 13.57
N LYS A 22 -16.37 -7.44 14.58
CA LYS A 22 -17.83 -7.68 14.53
C LYS A 22 -18.57 -6.41 14.93
N THR A 23 -18.96 -5.61 13.93
CA THR A 23 -19.62 -4.32 14.13
C THR A 23 -21.11 -4.36 13.81
N ILE A 24 -21.84 -3.33 14.23
CA ILE A 24 -23.25 -3.11 13.90
C ILE A 24 -23.32 -1.92 12.92
N MET A 25 -23.90 -2.12 11.74
CA MET A 25 -24.11 -1.04 10.77
C MET A 25 -25.14 -0.05 11.31
N GLY A 26 -24.84 1.25 11.24
CA GLY A 26 -25.70 2.29 11.81
C GLY A 26 -25.87 2.18 13.32
N LYS A 27 -24.86 1.69 14.06
CA LYS A 27 -24.94 1.52 15.52
C LYS A 27 -25.42 2.81 16.22
N GLY A 28 -26.45 2.70 17.04
CA GLY A 28 -27.10 3.79 17.76
C GLY A 28 -28.10 4.61 16.93
N ALA A 29 -28.29 4.30 15.64
CA ALA A 29 -29.34 4.92 14.85
C ALA A 29 -30.72 4.50 15.38
N VAL A 30 -31.62 5.49 15.48
CA VAL A 30 -33.00 5.28 15.93
C VAL A 30 -33.98 6.04 15.04
N ALA A 31 -35.22 5.57 15.00
CA ALA A 31 -36.33 6.32 14.41
C ALA A 31 -36.78 7.44 15.37
N ALA A 32 -37.74 8.27 14.93
CA ALA A 32 -38.25 9.39 15.71
C ALA A 32 -38.87 8.95 17.05
N ASP A 33 -39.46 7.75 17.10
CA ASP A 33 -40.04 7.13 18.30
C ASP A 33 -38.99 6.46 19.22
N GLY A 34 -37.71 6.51 18.85
CA GLY A 34 -36.61 5.89 19.60
C GLY A 34 -36.41 4.40 19.33
N SER A 35 -37.22 3.79 18.45
CA SER A 35 -37.01 2.40 18.05
C SER A 35 -35.69 2.25 17.29
N SER A 36 -35.02 1.11 17.49
CA SER A 36 -33.72 0.85 16.85
C SER A 36 -33.85 0.83 15.32
N PHE A 37 -32.96 1.58 14.69
CA PHE A 37 -32.78 1.60 13.24
C PHE A 37 -31.39 1.06 12.83
N GLU A 38 -30.76 0.29 13.72
CA GLU A 38 -29.50 -0.40 13.45
C GLU A 38 -29.71 -1.52 12.41
N LYS A 39 -28.64 -1.87 11.68
CA LYS A 39 -28.58 -2.99 10.73
C LYS A 39 -29.52 -2.85 9.52
N MET A 40 -30.08 -1.66 9.28
CA MET A 40 -30.92 -1.40 8.12
C MET A 40 -30.08 -1.18 6.86
N VAL A 41 -30.35 -1.93 5.80
CA VAL A 41 -29.59 -1.85 4.52
C VAL A 41 -29.56 -0.42 3.95
N SER A 42 -30.63 0.35 4.14
CA SER A 42 -30.72 1.75 3.70
C SER A 42 -29.64 2.66 4.32
N THR A 43 -29.14 2.34 5.52
CA THR A 43 -28.08 3.12 6.19
C THR A 43 -26.70 2.96 5.57
N HIS A 44 -26.53 2.07 4.58
CA HIS A 44 -25.23 1.84 3.94
C HIS A 44 -24.77 3.03 3.07
N GLY A 45 -25.67 3.62 2.29
CA GLY A 45 -25.33 4.64 1.30
C GLY A 45 -26.29 5.81 1.19
N GLN A 46 -27.33 5.85 2.02
CA GLN A 46 -28.27 6.97 2.07
C GLN A 46 -27.99 7.85 3.30
N PRO A 47 -28.28 9.17 3.22
CA PRO A 47 -28.42 9.99 4.41
C PRO A 47 -29.39 9.32 5.41
N LEU A 48 -29.10 9.40 6.72
CA LEU A 48 -29.90 8.72 7.75
C LEU A 48 -31.40 9.05 7.69
N SER A 49 -31.73 10.32 7.41
CA SER A 49 -33.11 10.78 7.24
C SER A 49 -33.81 10.14 6.04
N ALA A 50 -33.11 9.99 4.91
CA ALA A 50 -33.63 9.29 3.74
C ALA A 50 -33.73 7.78 3.96
N ALA A 51 -32.89 7.23 4.84
CA ALA A 51 -32.88 5.81 5.17
C ALA A 51 -34.07 5.38 6.06
N GLY A 52 -34.75 6.33 6.71
CA GLY A 52 -35.89 6.09 7.62
C GLY A 52 -35.56 6.31 9.11
N ALA A 53 -34.30 6.60 9.45
CA ALA A 53 -33.92 7.01 10.80
C ALA A 53 -34.21 8.49 11.02
N CYS A 54 -34.27 8.92 12.29
CA CYS A 54 -34.32 10.33 12.65
C CYS A 54 -32.93 10.78 13.10
N PHE A 55 -32.36 11.78 12.41
CA PHE A 55 -31.04 12.31 12.72
C PHE A 55 -31.00 12.90 14.14
N GLU A 56 -31.99 13.71 14.49
CA GLU A 56 -32.08 14.39 15.77
C GLU A 56 -32.21 13.39 16.93
N SER A 57 -33.10 12.40 16.79
CA SER A 57 -33.26 11.33 17.78
C SER A 57 -32.00 10.47 17.89
N THR A 58 -31.32 10.20 16.78
CA THR A 58 -30.05 9.47 16.76
C THR A 58 -28.94 10.24 17.46
N ALA A 59 -28.78 11.53 17.16
CA ALA A 59 -27.80 12.39 17.80
C ALA A 59 -28.02 12.41 19.32
N LYS A 60 -29.28 12.60 19.76
CA LYS A 60 -29.66 12.55 21.16
C LYS A 60 -29.39 11.18 21.80
N ASN A 61 -29.72 10.08 21.12
CA ASN A 61 -29.48 8.72 21.59
C ASN A 61 -27.98 8.42 21.80
N LEU A 62 -27.12 9.06 21.00
CA LEU A 62 -25.66 8.96 21.10
C LEU A 62 -25.05 9.96 22.10
N GLY A 63 -25.87 10.78 22.76
CA GLY A 63 -25.43 11.75 23.76
C GLY A 63 -25.00 13.11 23.20
N ALA A 64 -25.35 13.43 21.95
CA ALA A 64 -25.14 14.77 21.41
C ALA A 64 -26.01 15.78 22.16
N LEU A 65 -25.41 16.92 22.49
CA LEU A 65 -26.11 18.06 23.07
C LEU A 65 -26.79 18.86 21.94
N ASN A 66 -27.98 19.41 22.20
CA ASN A 66 -28.68 20.28 21.24
C ASN A 66 -27.72 21.41 20.79
N GLY A 67 -27.42 21.50 19.50
CA GLY A 67 -26.41 22.44 19.02
C GLY A 67 -26.02 22.23 17.56
N ASP A 68 -24.86 22.79 17.21
CA ASP A 68 -24.28 22.71 15.86
C ASP A 68 -24.03 21.25 15.44
N PRO A 69 -24.57 20.79 14.28
CA PRO A 69 -24.35 19.43 13.78
C PRO A 69 -22.87 19.11 13.46
N PHE A 70 -22.00 20.12 13.42
CA PHE A 70 -20.57 19.98 13.19
C PHE A 70 -19.71 20.30 14.43
N VAL A 71 -20.33 20.35 15.61
CA VAL A 71 -19.60 20.63 16.86
C VAL A 71 -18.47 19.61 17.08
N ILE A 72 -17.29 20.13 17.38
CA ILE A 72 -16.16 19.34 17.89
C ILE A 72 -16.04 19.69 19.37
N PHE A 73 -16.22 18.70 20.25
CA PHE A 73 -16.05 18.91 21.68
C PHE A 73 -14.60 19.24 22.03
N GLU A 74 -14.41 20.13 22.99
CA GLU A 74 -13.09 20.62 23.39
C GLU A 74 -12.17 19.48 23.85
N ASP A 75 -12.70 18.53 24.65
CA ASP A 75 -11.97 17.36 25.11
C ASP A 75 -11.52 16.44 23.96
N VAL A 76 -12.34 16.30 22.91
CA VAL A 76 -11.97 15.56 21.69
C VAL A 76 -10.87 16.30 20.92
N ALA A 77 -10.99 17.62 20.76
CA ALA A 77 -9.97 18.43 20.09
C ALA A 77 -8.62 18.34 20.83
N GLU A 78 -8.63 18.48 22.17
CA GLU A 78 -7.47 18.33 23.03
C GLU A 78 -6.84 16.93 22.93
N MET A 79 -7.67 15.87 22.93
CA MET A 79 -7.20 14.49 22.77
C MET A 79 -6.42 14.30 21.45
N TYR A 80 -6.94 14.82 20.33
CA TYR A 80 -6.26 14.73 19.03
C TYR A 80 -5.02 15.62 18.96
N ALA A 81 -5.06 16.82 19.54
CA ALA A 81 -3.90 17.70 19.64
C ALA A 81 -2.75 17.02 20.42
N ALA A 82 -3.05 16.41 21.56
CA ALA A 82 -2.09 15.66 22.36
C ALA A 82 -1.53 14.43 21.61
N ALA A 83 -2.38 13.72 20.85
CA ALA A 83 -1.93 12.59 20.04
C ALA A 83 -1.01 13.05 18.89
N ASN A 84 -1.30 14.18 18.25
CA ASN A 84 -0.47 14.74 17.20
C ASN A 84 0.87 15.25 17.72
N ALA A 85 0.89 15.91 18.89
CA ALA A 85 2.13 16.33 19.54
C ALA A 85 3.06 15.12 19.79
N LYS A 86 2.54 14.03 20.38
CA LYS A 86 3.31 12.80 20.60
C LYS A 86 3.84 12.17 19.31
N LYS A 87 3.05 12.18 18.23
CA LYS A 87 3.49 11.69 16.91
C LYS A 87 4.56 12.59 16.29
N ALA A 88 4.46 13.91 16.46
CA ALA A 88 5.46 14.86 15.99
C ALA A 88 6.80 14.67 16.71
N GLU A 89 6.77 14.47 18.03
CA GLU A 89 7.96 14.13 18.84
C GLU A 89 8.59 12.81 18.36
N TYR A 90 7.79 11.77 18.15
CA TYR A 90 8.27 10.48 17.62
C TYR A 90 8.91 10.63 16.23
N ALA A 91 8.26 11.37 15.33
CA ALA A 91 8.78 11.60 13.98
C ALA A 91 10.07 12.43 14.00
N ALA A 92 10.18 13.43 14.88
CA ALA A 92 11.38 14.22 15.07
C ALA A 92 12.55 13.36 15.58
N ALA A 93 12.30 12.49 16.56
CA ALA A 93 13.28 11.53 17.05
C ALA A 93 13.77 10.59 15.93
N LYS A 94 12.85 10.05 15.11
CA LYS A 94 13.21 9.19 13.96
C LYS A 94 14.03 9.93 12.90
N LYS A 95 13.72 11.20 12.62
CA LYS A 95 14.52 12.03 11.72
C LYS A 95 15.93 12.28 12.27
N ALA A 96 16.06 12.48 13.58
CA ALA A 96 17.38 12.63 14.21
C ALA A 96 18.19 11.32 14.13
N GLU A 97 17.57 10.17 14.42
CA GLU A 97 18.20 8.84 14.24
C GLU A 97 18.66 8.64 12.78
N GLN A 98 17.80 8.97 11.81
CA GLN A 98 18.14 8.89 10.39
C GLN A 98 19.31 9.80 10.04
N ALA A 99 19.34 11.05 10.51
CA ALA A 99 20.43 11.98 10.22
C ALA A 99 21.79 11.49 10.75
N GLU A 100 21.82 10.87 11.93
CA GLU A 100 23.05 10.24 12.45
C GLU A 100 23.45 9.00 11.64
N TRP A 101 22.48 8.17 11.21
CA TRP A 101 22.74 7.05 10.30
C TRP A 101 23.29 7.53 8.95
N GLU A 102 22.74 8.61 8.37
CA GLU A 102 23.18 9.15 7.09
C GLU A 102 24.62 9.68 7.15
N LYS A 103 24.99 10.37 8.24
CA LYS A 103 26.38 10.81 8.48
C LYS A 103 27.34 9.63 8.58
N ALA A 104 26.92 8.55 9.23
CA ALA A 104 27.73 7.34 9.39
C ALA A 104 27.80 6.48 8.11
N ASN A 105 26.84 6.63 7.18
CA ASN A 105 26.69 5.82 5.98
C ASN A 105 26.48 6.67 4.72
N PRO A 106 27.42 7.55 4.35
CA PRO A 106 27.20 8.58 3.31
C PRO A 106 26.85 7.98 1.95
N GLU A 107 27.44 6.85 1.56
CA GLU A 107 27.14 6.18 0.29
C GLU A 107 25.71 5.60 0.26
N LEU A 108 25.28 4.96 1.36
CA LEU A 108 23.93 4.42 1.48
C LEU A 108 22.89 5.54 1.59
N ALA A 109 23.22 6.65 2.25
CA ALA A 109 22.37 7.83 2.33
C ALA A 109 22.13 8.45 0.95
N ALA A 110 23.20 8.62 0.15
CA ALA A 110 23.08 9.12 -1.21
C ALA A 110 22.22 8.18 -2.09
N LYS A 111 22.41 6.86 -1.94
CA LYS A 111 21.59 5.86 -2.64
C LYS A 111 20.12 5.90 -2.20
N PHE A 112 19.86 5.98 -0.91
CA PHE A 112 18.50 6.11 -0.35
C PHE A 112 17.81 7.37 -0.89
N ALA A 113 18.47 8.53 -0.82
CA ALA A 113 17.95 9.78 -1.36
C ALA A 113 17.65 9.67 -2.86
N LYS A 114 18.55 9.05 -3.64
CA LYS A 114 18.34 8.80 -5.07
C LYS A 114 17.11 7.94 -5.32
N PHE A 115 16.94 6.82 -4.60
CA PHE A 115 15.78 5.95 -4.77
C PHE A 115 14.45 6.64 -4.48
N PHE A 116 14.43 7.55 -3.50
CA PHE A 116 13.22 8.29 -3.10
C PHE A 116 13.04 9.63 -3.84
N SER A 117 13.97 10.02 -4.72
CA SER A 117 13.93 11.31 -5.44
C SER A 117 12.85 11.37 -6.53
N GLY A 118 12.45 10.22 -7.08
CA GLY A 118 11.60 10.15 -8.29
C GLY A 118 12.37 10.43 -9.59
N GLU A 119 13.69 10.60 -9.54
CA GLU A 119 14.53 10.73 -10.73
C GLU A 119 14.56 9.41 -11.53
N ALA A 120 14.60 9.53 -12.85
CA ALA A 120 14.75 8.37 -13.73
C ALA A 120 16.12 7.68 -13.48
N PRO A 121 16.19 6.33 -13.54
CA PRO A 121 17.45 5.64 -13.36
C PRO A 121 18.41 5.97 -14.51
N GLN A 122 19.70 6.03 -14.17
CA GLN A 122 20.78 6.21 -15.15
C GLN A 122 21.15 4.84 -15.70
N VAL A 123 20.98 4.63 -17.01
CA VAL A 123 21.30 3.38 -17.70
C VAL A 123 22.17 3.68 -18.91
N ASP A 124 23.25 2.91 -19.07
CA ASP A 124 24.06 2.92 -20.28
C ASP A 124 23.35 2.11 -21.38
N TYR A 125 22.43 2.78 -22.08
CA TYR A 125 21.70 2.16 -23.19
C TYR A 125 22.60 1.82 -24.39
N ALA A 126 23.76 2.47 -24.54
CA ALA A 126 24.68 2.20 -25.64
C ALA A 126 25.38 0.84 -25.49
N ALA A 127 25.56 0.38 -24.25
CA ALA A 127 26.10 -0.94 -23.94
C ALA A 127 25.09 -2.09 -24.12
N ILE A 128 23.80 -1.81 -24.34
CA ILE A 128 22.76 -2.84 -24.51
C ILE A 128 22.68 -3.27 -25.97
N GLU A 129 23.47 -4.29 -26.34
CA GLU A 129 23.47 -4.85 -27.69
C GLU A 129 22.22 -5.67 -27.98
N GLN A 130 21.51 -5.33 -29.06
CA GLN A 130 20.31 -6.04 -29.51
C GLN A 130 20.62 -6.95 -30.70
N LYS A 131 20.03 -8.14 -30.70
CA LYS A 131 20.14 -9.07 -31.82
C LYS A 131 19.12 -8.73 -32.91
N ALA A 132 19.59 -8.44 -34.12
CA ALA A 132 18.75 -8.19 -35.29
C ALA A 132 17.76 -9.36 -35.58
N GLY A 133 16.53 -9.00 -35.95
CA GLY A 133 15.46 -9.97 -36.25
C GLY A 133 14.84 -10.64 -35.02
N SER A 134 15.20 -10.23 -33.80
CA SER A 134 14.61 -10.78 -32.56
C SER A 134 13.20 -10.27 -32.32
N ALA A 135 12.35 -11.12 -31.74
CA ALA A 135 11.04 -10.70 -31.26
C ALA A 135 11.19 -9.61 -30.18
N THR A 136 10.27 -8.65 -30.14
CA THR A 136 10.33 -7.52 -29.19
C THR A 136 10.33 -7.95 -27.72
N ARG A 137 9.65 -9.05 -27.36
CA ARG A 137 9.77 -9.66 -26.02
C ARG A 137 11.20 -10.10 -25.69
N ALA A 138 11.94 -10.64 -26.67
CA ALA A 138 13.32 -11.05 -26.45
C ALA A 138 14.24 -9.83 -26.33
N ALA A 139 13.97 -8.77 -27.11
CA ALA A 139 14.66 -7.49 -26.94
C ALA A 139 14.39 -6.86 -25.56
N SER A 140 13.15 -6.95 -25.07
CA SER A 140 12.78 -6.55 -23.70
C SER A 140 13.56 -7.34 -22.65
N ALA A 141 13.71 -8.66 -22.83
CA ALA A 141 14.52 -9.51 -21.97
C ALA A 141 15.97 -9.01 -21.84
N THR A 142 16.58 -8.61 -22.96
CA THR A 142 17.95 -8.05 -22.99
C THR A 142 18.03 -6.76 -22.19
N VAL A 143 17.07 -5.85 -22.37
CA VAL A 143 17.01 -4.58 -21.61
C VAL A 143 16.79 -4.84 -20.12
N LEU A 144 15.85 -5.73 -19.78
CA LEU A 144 15.58 -6.12 -18.39
C LEU A 144 16.80 -6.77 -17.72
N GLY A 145 17.58 -7.56 -18.44
CA GLY A 145 18.84 -8.09 -17.93
C GLY A 145 19.84 -6.99 -17.57
N ALA A 146 19.96 -5.95 -18.41
CA ALA A 146 20.80 -4.79 -18.10
C ALA A 146 20.23 -3.96 -16.93
N PHE A 147 18.90 -3.81 -16.84
CA PHE A 147 18.27 -3.11 -15.73
C PHE A 147 18.47 -3.82 -14.39
N ALA A 148 18.51 -5.15 -14.35
CA ALA A 148 18.78 -5.89 -13.12
C ALA A 148 20.17 -5.56 -12.52
N GLU A 149 21.13 -5.18 -13.36
CA GLU A 149 22.50 -4.84 -12.94
C GLU A 149 22.67 -3.33 -12.67
N GLN A 150 21.88 -2.47 -13.32
CA GLN A 150 22.05 -1.00 -13.28
C GLN A 150 20.96 -0.27 -12.47
N VAL A 151 19.80 -0.89 -12.25
CA VAL A 151 18.63 -0.28 -11.58
C VAL A 151 18.29 -1.07 -10.32
N GLU A 152 19.05 -0.78 -9.27
CA GLU A 152 19.02 -1.53 -8.01
C GLU A 152 17.68 -1.50 -7.25
N ASN A 153 16.84 -0.49 -7.48
CA ASN A 153 15.52 -0.38 -6.86
C ASN A 153 14.36 -0.84 -7.76
N MET A 154 14.65 -1.55 -8.86
CA MET A 154 13.63 -2.17 -9.68
C MET A 154 13.18 -3.50 -9.07
N ILE A 155 11.86 -3.71 -9.01
CA ILE A 155 11.28 -5.01 -8.68
C ILE A 155 10.43 -5.46 -9.87
N VAL A 156 10.75 -6.62 -10.43
CA VAL A 156 10.00 -7.19 -11.55
C VAL A 156 9.10 -8.31 -11.06
N SER A 157 7.87 -8.34 -11.54
CA SER A 157 6.90 -9.38 -11.24
C SER A 157 6.32 -9.97 -12.52
N SER A 158 6.00 -11.26 -12.51
CA SER A 158 5.27 -11.90 -13.61
C SER A 158 4.13 -12.76 -13.08
N ALA A 159 3.02 -12.77 -13.81
CA ALA A 159 1.86 -13.57 -13.52
C ALA A 159 2.01 -15.02 -14.05
N ASP A 160 3.00 -15.76 -13.53
CA ASP A 160 3.34 -17.14 -13.94
C ASP A 160 3.77 -17.29 -15.42
N LEU A 161 4.18 -16.19 -16.05
CA LEU A 161 4.51 -16.14 -17.47
C LEU A 161 5.95 -15.70 -17.75
N ALA A 162 6.84 -15.74 -16.74
CA ALA A 162 8.17 -15.11 -16.82
C ALA A 162 8.99 -15.54 -18.05
N ASN A 163 8.90 -16.83 -18.43
CA ASN A 163 9.59 -17.38 -19.60
C ASN A 163 8.96 -16.97 -20.94
N SER A 164 7.67 -16.63 -20.92
CA SER A 164 6.84 -16.29 -22.10
C SER A 164 6.81 -14.80 -22.36
N ASP A 165 6.61 -13.98 -21.33
CA ASP A 165 6.69 -12.51 -21.36
C ASP A 165 8.13 -12.00 -21.38
N LYS A 166 9.10 -12.87 -21.06
CA LYS A 166 10.54 -12.64 -21.04
C LYS A 166 11.07 -11.76 -19.92
N THR A 167 10.29 -11.58 -18.86
CA THR A 167 10.78 -11.03 -17.59
C THR A 167 11.81 -11.95 -16.93
N ASP A 168 11.92 -13.22 -17.33
CA ASP A 168 13.00 -14.12 -16.92
C ASP A 168 14.40 -13.60 -17.28
N GLY A 169 14.53 -12.67 -18.24
CA GLY A 169 15.76 -11.93 -18.51
C GLY A 169 16.28 -11.16 -17.28
N PHE A 170 15.37 -10.55 -16.51
CA PHE A 170 15.69 -9.90 -15.23
C PHE A 170 16.04 -10.95 -14.17
N LEU A 171 15.17 -11.97 -14.03
CA LEU A 171 15.33 -13.02 -13.01
C LEU A 171 16.68 -13.74 -13.09
N LYS A 172 17.24 -13.94 -14.29
CA LYS A 172 18.56 -14.58 -14.48
C LYS A 172 19.74 -13.80 -13.88
N LYS A 173 19.54 -12.51 -13.55
CA LYS A 173 20.54 -11.62 -12.96
C LYS A 173 20.32 -11.37 -11.47
N THR A 174 19.23 -11.89 -10.92
CA THR A 174 18.85 -11.74 -9.51
C THR A 174 18.26 -13.06 -8.99
N LYS A 175 17.48 -13.02 -7.91
CA LYS A 175 16.69 -14.15 -7.41
C LYS A 175 15.27 -13.70 -7.06
N ALA A 176 14.38 -14.67 -6.94
CA ALA A 176 13.03 -14.42 -6.47
C ALA A 176 13.02 -14.00 -4.99
N PHE A 177 12.05 -13.19 -4.61
CA PHE A 177 11.72 -13.01 -3.20
C PHE A 177 11.27 -14.34 -2.59
N SER A 178 11.72 -14.58 -1.36
CA SER A 178 11.28 -15.71 -0.57
C SER A 178 11.07 -15.29 0.87
N LYS A 179 10.21 -16.00 1.60
CA LYS A 179 10.00 -15.72 3.03
C LYS A 179 11.34 -15.82 3.77
N GLY A 180 11.73 -14.73 4.44
CA GLY A 180 12.99 -14.64 5.17
C GLY A 180 14.20 -14.20 4.34
N ASP A 181 14.04 -14.04 3.02
CA ASP A 181 15.08 -13.51 2.13
C ASP A 181 14.48 -12.57 1.08
N PHE A 182 14.59 -11.27 1.36
CA PHE A 182 14.16 -10.17 0.49
C PHE A 182 15.34 -9.51 -0.25
N SER A 183 16.49 -10.18 -0.34
CA SER A 183 17.64 -9.65 -1.11
C SER A 183 17.53 -9.88 -2.62
N GLY A 184 16.50 -10.60 -3.07
CA GLY A 184 16.13 -10.70 -4.49
C GLY A 184 15.46 -9.42 -5.02
N GLN A 185 15.07 -9.44 -6.28
CA GLN A 185 14.34 -8.32 -6.92
C GLN A 185 13.24 -8.81 -7.87
N PHE A 186 12.85 -10.09 -7.77
CA PHE A 186 11.81 -10.68 -8.59
C PHE A 186 10.66 -11.22 -7.74
N LEU A 187 9.44 -10.71 -7.95
CA LEU A 187 8.25 -11.19 -7.27
C LEU A 187 7.54 -12.24 -8.14
N GLN A 188 7.40 -13.46 -7.64
CA GLN A 188 6.57 -14.47 -8.28
C GLN A 188 5.12 -14.29 -7.82
N SER A 189 4.27 -13.70 -8.67
CA SER A 189 2.87 -13.43 -8.31
C SER A 189 1.93 -14.62 -8.50
N GLY A 190 2.33 -15.61 -9.30
CA GLY A 190 1.43 -16.67 -9.78
C GLY A 190 0.37 -16.13 -10.76
N VAL A 191 -0.62 -16.94 -11.11
CA VAL A 191 -1.72 -16.53 -12.02
C VAL A 191 -2.68 -15.58 -11.29
N ALA A 192 -2.27 -14.33 -11.13
CA ALA A 192 -2.94 -13.33 -10.29
C ALA A 192 -2.70 -11.90 -10.80
N GLU A 193 -3.09 -11.60 -12.04
CA GLU A 193 -2.80 -10.33 -12.72
C GLU A 193 -3.31 -9.11 -11.95
N LEU A 194 -4.55 -9.14 -11.47
CA LEU A 194 -5.13 -8.03 -10.68
C LEU A 194 -4.33 -7.80 -9.41
N THR A 195 -4.05 -8.86 -8.65
CA THR A 195 -3.29 -8.78 -7.40
C THR A 195 -1.87 -8.27 -7.66
N MET A 196 -1.20 -8.77 -8.70
CA MET A 196 0.14 -8.31 -9.11
C MET A 196 0.14 -6.79 -9.40
N ALA A 197 -0.86 -6.32 -10.16
CA ALA A 197 -1.01 -4.91 -10.49
C ALA A 197 -1.27 -4.05 -9.25
N SER A 198 -2.18 -4.46 -8.36
CA SER A 198 -2.47 -3.74 -7.11
C SER A 198 -1.27 -3.71 -6.16
N ILE A 199 -0.49 -4.81 -6.08
CA ILE A 199 0.76 -4.84 -5.32
C ILE A 199 1.78 -3.87 -5.91
N ALA A 200 1.93 -3.83 -7.25
CA ALA A 200 2.81 -2.88 -7.92
C ALA A 200 2.40 -1.42 -7.63
N ASN A 201 1.11 -1.10 -7.63
CA ASN A 201 0.63 0.23 -7.23
C ASN A 201 0.99 0.54 -5.77
N GLY A 202 0.86 -0.43 -4.86
CA GLY A 202 1.31 -0.28 -3.47
C GLY A 202 2.83 -0.03 -3.34
N MET A 203 3.65 -0.74 -4.12
CA MET A 203 5.10 -0.53 -4.18
C MET A 203 5.45 0.87 -4.69
N ALA A 204 4.78 1.33 -5.76
CA ALA A 204 4.98 2.68 -6.28
C ALA A 204 4.56 3.77 -5.27
N LEU A 205 3.42 3.59 -4.58
CA LEU A 205 2.92 4.51 -3.56
C LEU A 205 3.82 4.59 -2.32
N HIS A 206 4.47 3.49 -1.94
CA HIS A 206 5.46 3.50 -0.86
C HIS A 206 6.64 4.42 -1.19
N GLY A 207 7.01 4.53 -2.48
CA GLY A 207 8.18 5.24 -2.94
C GLY A 207 9.47 4.43 -2.77
N GLY A 208 10.54 4.87 -3.43
CA GLY A 208 11.83 4.19 -3.36
C GLY A 208 11.99 3.00 -4.30
N VAL A 209 10.91 2.49 -4.91
CA VAL A 209 10.89 1.28 -5.74
C VAL A 209 10.29 1.57 -7.12
N ILE A 210 10.85 0.95 -8.17
CA ILE A 210 10.30 0.97 -9.53
C ILE A 210 9.69 -0.42 -9.82
N PRO A 211 8.36 -0.60 -9.67
CA PRO A 211 7.73 -1.88 -9.94
C PRO A 211 7.49 -2.06 -11.45
N VAL A 212 7.75 -3.27 -11.95
CA VAL A 212 7.48 -3.70 -13.32
C VAL A 212 6.68 -4.99 -13.26
N VAL A 213 5.66 -5.12 -14.11
CA VAL A 213 4.78 -6.29 -14.14
C VAL A 213 4.71 -6.88 -15.54
N GLY A 214 4.64 -8.21 -15.64
CA GLY A 214 4.58 -8.98 -16.88
C GLY A 214 3.39 -9.94 -16.91
N THR A 215 2.64 -9.92 -18.02
CA THR A 215 1.64 -10.93 -18.39
C THR A 215 1.42 -10.87 -19.91
N PHE A 216 0.59 -11.75 -20.48
CA PHE A 216 0.14 -11.59 -21.85
C PHE A 216 -0.80 -10.40 -22.00
N PHE A 217 -0.68 -9.70 -23.13
CA PHE A 217 -1.49 -8.50 -23.36
C PHE A 217 -3.01 -8.78 -23.30
N VAL A 218 -3.46 -9.97 -23.73
CA VAL A 218 -4.88 -10.37 -23.61
C VAL A 218 -5.36 -10.47 -22.15
N PHE A 219 -4.47 -10.74 -21.19
CA PHE A 219 -4.81 -10.78 -19.76
C PHE A 219 -4.64 -9.44 -19.06
N SER A 220 -4.16 -8.40 -19.75
CA SER A 220 -4.15 -7.04 -19.20
C SER A 220 -5.55 -6.54 -18.83
N ASP A 221 -6.59 -7.11 -19.45
CA ASP A 221 -8.00 -6.87 -19.09
C ASP A 221 -8.30 -7.18 -17.62
N TYR A 222 -7.63 -8.19 -17.02
CA TYR A 222 -7.79 -8.53 -15.61
C TYR A 222 -7.17 -7.48 -14.67
N MET A 223 -6.27 -6.64 -15.17
CA MET A 223 -5.59 -5.60 -14.40
C MET A 223 -6.30 -4.25 -14.45
N LYS A 224 -7.31 -4.08 -15.31
CA LYS A 224 -7.96 -2.78 -15.58
C LYS A 224 -8.40 -1.98 -14.34
N PRO A 225 -8.92 -2.60 -13.26
CA PRO A 225 -9.34 -1.86 -12.07
C PRO A 225 -8.21 -1.43 -11.13
N ALA A 226 -6.99 -1.92 -11.35
CA ALA A 226 -5.88 -1.80 -10.40
C ALA A 226 -5.42 -0.36 -10.18
#